data_AF-A0A1I4NAK9-F1
#
_entry.id   AF-A0A1I4NAK9-F1
#
_cell.length_a   1.000
_cell.length_b   1.000
_cell.length_c   1.000
_cell.angle_alpha   90.00
_cell.angle_beta   90.00
_cell.angle_gamma   90.00
#
_symmetry.space_group_name_H-M   'P 1'
#
loop_
_entity.id
_entity.type
_entity.pdbx_description
1 polymer ?
#
loop_
_entity_poly.entity_id
_entity_poly.type
_entity_poly.pdbx_seq_one_letter_code
_entity_poly.pdbx_strand_id
1 'polypeptide(L)'
;MLLTRLKNVLTGMLSLFVKDIERRNPEALLELEQENLRKQIASFNQGLAAHAGLAERLMAQVRKEETEERELRARVTAHLRAGNREAAAQNALRLQTLASELEENRRQLEQAEESYRNLVKARDVAVSAARSKIEHLKGAINDMRMKTAMAEMNEMAAGMVSEIGGSGDTLNRLQEMVEEERTKAAGRARVARDAMDMGEIEIKEAEMNALADLALADFAAREGIALEPAETAAPAAVSRSMGSKPLTDSEQG
;
A
#
# COMPACT_ATOMS: atom_id res chain seq x y z
N MET A 1 -26.02 27.51 -6.16
CA MET A 1 -24.63 27.05 -6.44
C MET A 1 -23.68 27.21 -5.24
N LEU A 2 -23.73 28.29 -4.46
CA LEU A 2 -22.85 28.47 -3.28
C LEU A 2 -23.09 27.44 -2.16
N LEU A 3 -24.35 27.13 -1.84
CA LEU A 3 -24.72 26.16 -0.79
C LEU A 3 -24.24 24.73 -1.11
N THR A 4 -24.24 24.35 -2.39
CA THR A 4 -23.77 23.04 -2.85
C THR A 4 -22.24 22.92 -2.71
N ARG A 5 -21.51 24.01 -2.97
CA ARG A 5 -20.05 24.06 -2.78
C ARG A 5 -19.66 24.03 -1.30
N LEU A 6 -20.37 24.76 -0.45
CA LEU A 6 -20.15 24.76 1.00
C LEU A 6 -20.39 23.38 1.62
N LYS A 7 -21.44 22.67 1.19
CA LYS A 7 -21.71 21.28 1.58
C LYS A 7 -20.56 20.36 1.17
N ASN A 8 -20.06 20.47 -0.05
CA ASN A 8 -18.95 19.62 -0.53
C ASN A 8 -17.64 19.89 0.23
N VAL A 9 -17.36 21.14 0.61
CA VAL A 9 -16.19 21.49 1.45
C VAL A 9 -16.32 20.96 2.87
N LEU A 10 -17.50 21.10 3.50
CA LEU A 10 -17.77 20.53 4.82
C LEU A 10 -17.67 18.99 4.84
N THR A 11 -18.18 18.34 3.80
CA THR A 11 -18.09 16.88 3.66
C THR A 11 -16.64 16.44 3.39
N GLY A 12 -15.88 17.22 2.62
CA GLY A 12 -14.46 17.00 2.37
C GLY A 12 -13.61 17.16 3.63
N MET A 13 -13.86 18.20 4.43
CA MET A 13 -13.18 18.39 5.73
C MET A 13 -13.51 17.26 6.70
N LEU A 14 -14.77 16.86 6.84
CA LEU A 14 -15.16 15.73 7.68
C LEU A 14 -14.48 14.43 7.23
N SER A 15 -14.31 14.19 5.92
CA SER A 15 -13.59 13.02 5.41
C SER A 15 -12.09 13.02 5.74
N LEU A 16 -11.46 14.20 5.83
CA LEU A 16 -10.07 14.34 6.26
C LEU A 16 -9.93 14.06 7.76
N PHE A 17 -10.88 14.52 8.59
CA PHE A 17 -10.90 14.20 10.02
C PHE A 17 -11.12 12.71 10.31
N VAL A 18 -11.97 12.02 9.52
CA VAL A 18 -12.15 10.56 9.64
C VAL A 18 -10.85 9.82 9.28
N LYS A 19 -10.18 10.22 8.19
CA LYS A 19 -8.89 9.65 7.79
C LYS A 19 -7.78 9.88 8.82
N ASP A 20 -7.79 11.03 9.50
CA ASP A 20 -6.77 11.38 10.50
C ASP A 20 -7.02 10.68 11.85
N ILE A 21 -8.28 10.43 12.22
CA ILE A 21 -8.65 9.60 13.39
C ILE A 21 -8.33 8.12 13.14
N GLU A 22 -8.60 7.59 11.96
CA GLU A 22 -8.22 6.21 11.57
C GLU A 22 -6.70 5.99 11.63
N ARG A 23 -5.90 7.04 11.35
CA ARG A 23 -4.43 6.97 11.37
C ARG A 23 -3.81 7.03 12.77
N ARG A 24 -4.51 7.61 13.74
CA ARG A 24 -3.98 7.90 15.09
C ARG A 24 -4.09 6.75 16.07
N ASN A 25 -5.01 5.81 15.87
CA ASN A 25 -5.13 4.65 16.75
C ASN A 25 -5.47 3.36 15.97
N PRO A 26 -4.44 2.71 15.38
CA PRO A 26 -4.65 1.46 14.66
C PRO A 26 -5.05 0.29 15.57
N GLU A 27 -4.76 0.36 16.88
CA GLU A 27 -5.26 -0.62 17.87
C GLU A 27 -6.80 -0.53 17.96
N ALA A 28 -7.36 0.67 18.05
CA ALA A 28 -8.82 0.87 18.10
C ALA A 28 -9.54 0.40 16.82
N LEU A 29 -8.92 0.59 15.64
CA LEU A 29 -9.47 0.04 14.39
C LEU A 29 -9.43 -1.49 14.36
N LEU A 30 -8.36 -2.10 14.87
CA LEU A 30 -8.27 -3.55 14.94
C LEU A 30 -9.34 -4.13 15.88
N GLU A 31 -9.59 -3.48 17.02
CA GLU A 31 -10.66 -3.88 17.95
C GLU A 31 -12.04 -3.75 17.31
N LEU A 32 -12.31 -2.65 16.61
CA LEU A 32 -13.55 -2.46 15.86
C LEU A 32 -13.76 -3.58 14.83
N GLU A 33 -12.72 -3.97 14.09
CA GLU A 33 -12.85 -5.04 13.10
C GLU A 33 -12.97 -6.43 13.71
N GLN A 34 -12.40 -6.68 14.88
CA GLN A 34 -12.69 -7.89 15.65
C GLN A 34 -14.16 -7.94 16.08
N GLU A 35 -14.71 -6.81 16.55
CA GLU A 35 -16.12 -6.71 16.93
C GLU A 35 -17.04 -6.90 15.71
N ASN A 36 -16.72 -6.26 14.58
CA ASN A 36 -17.46 -6.42 13.33
C ASN A 36 -17.41 -7.86 12.83
N LEU A 37 -16.26 -8.52 12.86
CA LEU A 37 -16.14 -9.93 12.51
C LEU A 37 -17.01 -10.79 13.43
N ARG A 38 -17.00 -10.54 14.74
CA ARG A 38 -17.86 -11.26 15.69
C ARG A 38 -19.35 -11.08 15.35
N LYS A 39 -19.79 -9.85 15.03
CA LYS A 39 -21.19 -9.57 14.62
C LYS A 39 -21.54 -10.27 13.31
N GLN A 40 -20.65 -10.25 12.33
CA GLN A 40 -20.84 -10.94 11.06
C GLN A 40 -20.95 -12.45 11.23
N ILE A 41 -20.10 -13.07 12.06
CA ILE A 41 -20.19 -14.50 12.38
C ILE A 41 -21.54 -14.83 13.04
N ALA A 42 -22.01 -13.99 13.97
CA ALA A 42 -23.31 -14.18 14.61
C ALA A 42 -24.46 -14.13 13.59
N SER A 43 -24.47 -13.11 12.71
CA SER A 43 -25.46 -12.97 11.65
C SER A 43 -25.43 -14.15 10.67
N PHE A 44 -24.23 -14.59 10.29
CA PHE A 44 -24.06 -15.74 9.41
C PHE A 44 -24.59 -17.03 10.05
N ASN A 45 -24.27 -17.27 11.32
CA ASN A 45 -24.76 -18.43 12.07
C ASN A 45 -26.29 -18.41 12.22
N GLN A 46 -26.89 -17.23 12.36
CA GLN A 46 -28.35 -17.10 12.36
C GLN A 46 -28.94 -17.50 11.00
N GLY A 47 -28.31 -17.10 9.89
CA GLY A 47 -28.69 -17.55 8.54
C GLY A 47 -28.54 -19.06 8.35
N LEU A 48 -27.42 -19.64 8.80
CA LEU A 48 -27.20 -21.08 8.79
C LEU A 48 -28.25 -21.86 9.59
N ALA A 49 -28.64 -21.34 10.76
CA ALA A 49 -29.67 -21.95 11.58
C ALA A 49 -31.04 -21.97 10.87
N ALA A 50 -31.37 -20.93 10.10
CA ALA A 50 -32.59 -20.91 9.30
C ALA A 50 -32.58 -21.98 8.19
N HIS A 51 -31.45 -22.18 7.50
CA HIS A 51 -31.29 -23.23 6.49
C HIS A 51 -31.31 -24.64 7.11
N ALA A 52 -30.64 -24.83 8.25
CA ALA A 52 -30.71 -26.09 9.00
C ALA A 52 -32.15 -26.40 9.43
N GLY A 53 -32.87 -25.40 9.95
CA GLY A 53 -34.29 -25.56 10.33
C GLY A 53 -35.22 -25.87 9.15
N LEU A 54 -34.91 -25.43 7.93
CA LEU A 54 -35.63 -25.86 6.73
C LEU A 54 -35.36 -27.34 6.43
N ALA A 55 -34.09 -27.76 6.43
CA ALA A 55 -33.72 -29.15 6.18
C ALA A 55 -34.34 -30.11 7.22
N GLU A 56 -34.30 -29.76 8.51
CA GLU A 56 -34.91 -30.57 9.57
C GLU A 56 -36.44 -30.71 9.41
N ARG A 57 -37.13 -29.62 9.02
CA ARG A 57 -38.57 -29.67 8.74
C ARG A 57 -38.89 -30.55 7.54
N LEU A 58 -38.15 -30.42 6.45
CA LEU A 58 -38.31 -31.26 5.25
C LEU A 58 -38.02 -32.73 5.59
N MET A 59 -37.00 -33.01 6.39
CA MET A 59 -36.68 -34.36 6.84
C MET A 59 -37.81 -34.97 7.68
N ALA A 60 -38.38 -34.20 8.60
CA ALA A 60 -39.53 -34.63 9.39
C ALA A 60 -40.76 -34.92 8.51
N GLN A 61 -41.02 -34.07 7.51
CA GLN A 61 -42.09 -34.26 6.53
C GLN A 61 -41.89 -35.53 5.70
N VAL A 62 -40.70 -35.73 5.13
CA VAL A 62 -40.34 -36.93 4.37
C VAL A 62 -40.55 -38.19 5.21
N ARG A 63 -40.11 -38.23 6.47
CA ARG A 63 -40.31 -39.39 7.36
C ARG A 63 -41.78 -39.69 7.64
N LYS A 64 -42.60 -38.65 7.77
CA LYS A 64 -44.05 -38.78 7.97
C LYS A 64 -44.70 -39.37 6.71
N GLU A 65 -44.41 -38.78 5.56
CA GLU A 65 -44.94 -39.21 4.26
C GLU A 65 -44.49 -40.63 3.90
N GLU A 66 -43.26 -41.03 4.20
CA GLU A 66 -42.79 -42.42 4.05
C GLU A 66 -43.60 -43.42 4.89
N THR A 67 -44.03 -43.00 6.08
CA THR A 67 -44.86 -43.84 6.95
C THR A 67 -46.27 -43.94 6.39
N GLU A 68 -46.86 -42.82 5.98
CA GLU A 68 -48.16 -42.79 5.31
C GLU A 68 -48.16 -43.60 3.99
N GLU A 69 -47.07 -43.55 3.22
CA GLU A 69 -46.88 -44.33 2.00
C GLU A 69 -46.90 -45.83 2.28
N ARG A 70 -46.14 -46.28 3.29
CA ARG A 70 -46.12 -47.69 3.71
C ARG A 70 -47.52 -48.16 4.14
N GLU A 71 -48.23 -47.35 4.92
CA GLU A 71 -49.58 -47.68 5.34
C GLU A 71 -50.58 -47.74 4.18
N LEU A 72 -50.55 -46.76 3.27
CA LEU A 72 -51.41 -46.76 2.08
C LEU A 72 -51.12 -47.97 1.20
N ARG A 73 -49.85 -48.31 0.96
CA ARG A 73 -49.47 -49.54 0.23
C ARG A 73 -50.05 -50.79 0.89
N ALA A 74 -49.98 -50.89 2.22
CA ALA A 74 -50.55 -52.01 2.96
C ALA A 74 -52.08 -52.06 2.81
N ARG A 75 -52.78 -50.92 2.93
CA ARG A 75 -54.24 -50.81 2.74
C ARG A 75 -54.67 -51.19 1.33
N VAL A 76 -53.98 -50.70 0.29
CA VAL A 76 -54.23 -51.09 -1.11
C VAL A 76 -54.09 -52.59 -1.28
N THR A 77 -52.99 -53.17 -0.78
CA THR A 77 -52.74 -54.61 -0.88
C THR A 77 -53.82 -55.44 -0.17
N ALA A 78 -54.25 -55.02 1.01
CA ALA A 78 -55.31 -55.69 1.78
C ALA A 78 -56.65 -55.64 1.04
N HIS A 79 -57.06 -54.47 0.52
CA HIS A 79 -58.30 -54.33 -0.25
C HIS A 79 -58.28 -55.15 -1.55
N LEU A 80 -57.14 -55.21 -2.24
CA LEU A 80 -56.98 -56.06 -3.43
C LEU A 80 -57.15 -57.54 -3.09
N ARG A 81 -56.52 -58.02 -2.00
CA ARG A 81 -56.67 -59.41 -1.53
C ARG A 81 -58.09 -59.74 -1.10
N ALA A 82 -58.81 -58.77 -0.53
CA ALA A 82 -60.21 -58.91 -0.15
C ALA A 82 -61.20 -58.76 -1.32
N GLY A 83 -60.72 -58.51 -2.55
CA GLY A 83 -61.56 -58.31 -3.73
C GLY A 83 -62.30 -56.95 -3.78
N ASN A 84 -62.05 -56.05 -2.82
CA ASN A 84 -62.66 -54.73 -2.77
C ASN A 84 -61.93 -53.77 -3.74
N ARG A 85 -62.25 -53.88 -5.03
CA ARG A 85 -61.59 -53.13 -6.11
C ARG A 85 -61.77 -51.61 -6.00
N GLU A 86 -62.95 -51.15 -5.61
CA GLU A 86 -63.23 -49.71 -5.54
C GLU A 86 -62.40 -49.04 -4.43
N ALA A 87 -62.39 -49.63 -3.22
CA ALA A 87 -61.58 -49.12 -2.11
C ALA A 87 -60.07 -49.21 -2.42
N ALA A 88 -59.63 -50.27 -3.10
CA ALA A 88 -58.25 -50.39 -3.55
C ALA A 88 -57.86 -49.28 -4.54
N ALA A 89 -58.71 -48.98 -5.53
CA ALA A 89 -58.47 -47.93 -6.51
C ALA A 89 -58.38 -46.53 -5.87
N GLN A 90 -59.29 -46.21 -4.94
CA GLN A 90 -59.25 -44.93 -4.22
C GLN A 90 -57.97 -44.76 -3.39
N ASN A 91 -57.54 -45.81 -2.67
CA ASN A 91 -56.28 -45.76 -1.91
C ASN A 91 -55.06 -45.72 -2.83
N ALA A 92 -55.11 -46.36 -4.00
CA ALA A 92 -54.01 -46.33 -4.98
C ALA A 92 -53.83 -44.94 -5.58
N LEU A 93 -54.91 -44.21 -5.86
CA LEU A 93 -54.83 -42.81 -6.30
C LEU A 93 -54.17 -41.92 -5.25
N ARG A 94 -54.59 -42.05 -3.98
CA ARG A 94 -53.95 -41.31 -2.87
C ARG A 94 -52.47 -41.65 -2.73
N LEU A 95 -52.12 -42.94 -2.87
CA LEU A 95 -50.73 -43.39 -2.84
C LEU A 95 -49.91 -42.78 -3.98
N GLN A 96 -50.47 -42.67 -5.18
CA GLN A 96 -49.78 -42.05 -6.32
C GLN A 96 -49.52 -40.56 -6.08
N THR A 97 -50.49 -39.83 -5.54
CA THR A 97 -50.33 -38.42 -5.17
C THR A 97 -49.24 -38.26 -4.11
N LEU A 98 -49.33 -39.02 -3.01
CA LEU A 98 -48.36 -38.98 -1.92
C LEU A 98 -46.95 -39.35 -2.39
N ALA A 99 -46.81 -40.34 -3.28
CA ALA A 99 -45.51 -40.73 -3.82
C ALA A 99 -44.86 -39.61 -4.64
N SER A 100 -45.66 -38.85 -5.40
CA SER A 100 -45.18 -37.68 -6.16
C SER A 100 -44.74 -36.54 -5.23
N GLU A 101 -45.54 -36.26 -4.18
CA GLU A 101 -45.21 -35.26 -3.17
C GLU A 101 -43.94 -35.63 -2.39
N LEU A 102 -43.81 -36.90 -2.00
CA LEU A 102 -42.65 -37.44 -1.31
C LEU A 102 -41.37 -37.35 -2.16
N GLU A 103 -41.46 -37.61 -3.46
CA GLU A 103 -40.32 -37.45 -4.37
C GLU A 103 -39.86 -35.99 -4.44
N GLU A 104 -40.79 -35.05 -4.57
CA GLU A 104 -40.49 -33.62 -4.59
C GLU A 104 -39.88 -33.16 -3.26
N ASN A 105 -40.45 -33.56 -2.12
CA ASN A 105 -39.93 -33.22 -0.80
C ASN A 105 -38.53 -33.81 -0.55
N ARG A 106 -38.23 -35.02 -1.05
CA ARG A 106 -36.90 -35.61 -1.00
C ARG A 106 -35.88 -34.79 -1.80
N ARG A 107 -36.25 -34.34 -2.99
CA ARG A 107 -35.39 -33.47 -3.82
C ARG A 107 -35.12 -32.13 -3.13
N GLN A 108 -36.17 -31.52 -2.56
CA GLN A 108 -36.03 -30.27 -1.81
C GLN A 108 -35.15 -30.43 -0.56
N LEU A 109 -35.29 -31.56 0.15
CA LEU A 109 -34.43 -31.88 1.29
C LEU A 109 -32.96 -31.99 0.88
N GLU A 110 -32.66 -32.71 -0.19
CA GLU A 110 -31.30 -32.87 -0.70
C GLU A 110 -30.67 -31.51 -1.07
N GLN A 111 -31.42 -30.67 -1.78
CA GLN A 111 -30.99 -29.32 -2.14
C GLN A 111 -30.78 -28.42 -0.91
N ALA A 112 -31.66 -28.52 0.09
CA ALA A 112 -31.54 -27.77 1.33
C ALA A 112 -30.30 -28.18 2.12
N GLU A 113 -30.02 -29.48 2.22
CA GLU A 113 -28.82 -30.00 2.86
C GLU A 113 -27.53 -29.62 2.11
N GLU A 114 -27.53 -29.69 0.78
CA GLU A 114 -26.40 -29.27 -0.04
C GLU A 114 -26.11 -27.78 0.17
N SER A 115 -27.14 -26.94 0.11
CA SER A 115 -27.04 -25.51 0.36
C SER A 115 -26.48 -25.23 1.76
N TYR A 116 -26.97 -25.93 2.78
CA TYR A 116 -26.45 -25.81 4.14
C TYR A 116 -24.96 -26.17 4.22
N ARG A 117 -24.55 -27.32 3.64
CA ARG A 117 -23.13 -27.74 3.60
C ARG A 117 -22.25 -26.71 2.89
N ASN A 118 -22.71 -26.14 1.79
CA ASN A 118 -21.97 -25.12 1.04
C ASN A 118 -21.82 -23.82 1.83
N LEU A 119 -22.88 -23.37 2.51
CA LEU A 119 -22.82 -22.20 3.38
C LEU A 119 -21.88 -22.39 4.57
N VAL A 120 -21.87 -23.58 5.18
CA VAL A 120 -20.93 -23.91 6.27
C VAL A 120 -19.49 -23.82 5.79
N LYS A 121 -19.17 -24.41 4.62
CA LYS A 121 -17.83 -24.32 4.03
C LYS A 121 -17.44 -22.87 3.72
N ALA A 122 -18.35 -22.10 3.11
CA ALA A 122 -18.12 -20.70 2.79
C ALA A 122 -17.82 -19.86 4.04
N ARG A 123 -18.58 -20.08 5.13
CA ARG A 123 -18.31 -19.47 6.44
C ARG A 123 -16.91 -19.78 6.92
N ASP A 124 -16.53 -21.06 6.94
CA ASP A 124 -15.28 -21.50 7.54
C ASP A 124 -14.08 -20.91 6.81
N VAL A 125 -14.13 -20.88 5.48
CA VAL A 125 -13.12 -20.20 4.64
C VAL A 125 -13.06 -18.70 4.96
N ALA A 126 -14.21 -18.01 4.97
CA ALA A 126 -14.26 -16.57 5.21
C ALA A 126 -13.76 -16.19 6.62
N VAL A 127 -14.18 -16.94 7.63
CA VAL A 127 -13.79 -16.72 9.03
C VAL A 127 -12.31 -17.01 9.24
N SER A 128 -11.78 -18.08 8.64
CA SER A 128 -10.36 -18.41 8.70
C SER A 128 -9.51 -17.29 8.07
N ALA A 129 -9.89 -16.84 6.88
CA ALA A 129 -9.19 -15.74 6.19
C ALA A 129 -9.23 -14.44 7.00
N ALA A 130 -10.39 -14.10 7.58
CA ALA A 130 -10.53 -12.91 8.42
C ALA A 130 -9.67 -12.98 9.69
N ARG A 131 -9.63 -14.14 10.36
CA ARG A 131 -8.77 -14.37 11.54
C ARG A 131 -7.28 -14.25 11.20
N SER A 132 -6.85 -14.84 10.08
CA SER A 132 -5.46 -14.73 9.62
C SER A 132 -5.08 -13.27 9.34
N LYS A 133 -5.97 -12.49 8.73
CA LYS A 133 -5.75 -11.06 8.48
C LYS A 133 -5.67 -10.25 9.78
N ILE A 134 -6.52 -10.53 10.76
CA ILE A 134 -6.46 -9.89 12.08
C ILE A 134 -5.14 -10.19 12.79
N GLU A 135 -4.67 -11.43 12.75
CA GLU A 135 -3.40 -11.80 13.39
C GLU A 135 -2.21 -11.11 12.71
N HIS A 136 -2.20 -11.05 11.37
CA HIS A 136 -1.20 -10.30 10.62
C HIS A 136 -1.21 -8.81 10.98
N LEU A 137 -2.40 -8.18 11.02
CA LEU A 137 -2.55 -6.77 11.40
C LEU A 137 -2.06 -6.51 12.83
N LYS A 138 -2.38 -7.40 13.77
CA LYS A 138 -1.89 -7.32 15.16
C LYS A 138 -0.36 -7.35 15.23
N GLY A 139 0.27 -8.24 14.49
CA GLY A 139 1.74 -8.30 14.37
C GLY A 139 2.33 -7.01 13.80
N ALA A 140 1.74 -6.48 12.71
CA ALA A 140 2.19 -5.24 12.08
C ALA A 140 2.02 -4.02 12.99
N ILE A 141 0.92 -3.94 13.76
CA ILE A 141 0.68 -2.87 14.74
C ILE A 141 1.72 -2.93 15.87
N ASN A 142 2.02 -4.12 16.39
CA ASN A 142 3.05 -4.29 17.42
C ASN A 142 4.45 -3.88 16.93
N ASP A 143 4.82 -4.29 15.71
CA ASP A 143 6.09 -3.90 15.08
C ASP A 143 6.17 -2.37 14.88
N MET A 144 5.10 -1.77 14.38
CA MET A 144 5.02 -0.31 14.23
C MET A 144 5.13 0.40 15.57
N ARG A 145 4.43 -0.06 16.61
CA ARG A 145 4.54 0.50 17.97
C ARG A 145 5.96 0.42 18.52
N MET A 146 6.66 -0.70 18.34
CA MET A 146 8.06 -0.84 18.75
C MET A 146 8.97 0.14 17.99
N LYS A 147 8.81 0.23 16.67
CA LYS A 147 9.59 1.15 15.83
C LYS A 147 9.34 2.61 16.19
N THR A 148 8.09 2.99 16.47
CA THR A 148 7.74 4.34 16.95
C THR A 148 8.40 4.62 18.30
N ALA A 149 8.32 3.69 19.26
CA ALA A 149 8.98 3.84 20.56
C ALA A 149 10.52 3.95 20.44
N MET A 150 11.15 3.19 19.55
CA MET A 150 12.58 3.29 19.26
C MET A 150 12.93 4.64 18.62
N ALA A 151 12.11 5.14 17.69
CA ALA A 151 12.29 6.44 17.07
C ALA A 151 12.17 7.58 18.09
N GLU A 152 11.14 7.56 18.94
CA GLU A 152 10.95 8.51 20.04
C GLU A 152 12.13 8.45 21.03
N MET A 153 12.62 7.26 21.37
CA MET A 153 13.79 7.12 22.24
C MET A 153 15.06 7.69 21.59
N ASN A 154 15.27 7.46 20.30
CA ASN A 154 16.40 8.02 19.55
C ASN A 154 16.30 9.54 19.42
N GLU A 155 15.10 10.08 19.22
CA GLU A 155 14.84 11.52 19.16
C GLU A 155 15.04 12.18 20.53
N MET A 156 14.53 11.57 21.61
CA MET A 156 14.81 12.00 22.98
C MET A 156 16.29 11.92 23.31
N ALA A 157 17.00 10.87 22.87
CA ALA A 157 18.44 10.76 23.06
C ALA A 157 19.21 11.82 22.26
N ALA A 158 18.81 12.12 21.02
CA ALA A 158 19.40 13.21 20.24
C ALA A 158 19.12 14.59 20.87
N GLY A 159 17.91 14.81 21.38
CA GLY A 159 17.53 16.00 22.14
C GLY A 159 18.31 16.15 23.44
N MET A 160 18.47 15.07 24.21
CA MET A 160 19.31 15.04 25.42
C MET A 160 20.80 15.19 25.11
N VAL A 161 21.31 14.64 24.00
CA VAL A 161 22.69 14.89 23.55
C VAL A 161 22.89 16.37 23.19
N SER A 162 21.87 17.03 22.65
CA SER A 162 21.90 18.49 22.46
C SER A 162 21.89 19.27 23.79
N GLU A 163 21.20 18.80 24.83
CA GLU A 163 21.16 19.45 26.15
C GLU A 163 22.38 19.12 27.05
N ILE A 164 22.92 17.90 26.96
CA ILE A 164 24.05 17.39 27.78
C ILE A 164 25.40 17.63 27.05
N GLY A 165 25.38 17.78 25.72
CA GLY A 165 26.53 18.08 24.87
C GLY A 165 27.09 19.51 24.99
N GLY A 166 26.49 20.38 25.82
CA GLY A 166 27.02 21.71 26.14
C GLY A 166 28.39 21.71 26.85
N SER A 167 28.90 20.54 27.24
CA SER A 167 30.27 20.38 27.75
C SER A 167 31.32 20.13 26.66
N GLY A 168 30.91 19.70 25.46
CA GLY A 168 31.80 19.53 24.30
C GLY A 168 31.97 20.82 23.48
N ASP A 169 30.92 21.63 23.39
CA ASP A 169 30.96 22.93 22.70
C ASP A 169 31.92 23.92 23.39
N THR A 170 32.05 23.85 24.72
CA THR A 170 33.04 24.66 25.47
C THR A 170 34.48 24.21 25.24
N LEU A 171 34.73 22.90 25.10
CA LEU A 171 36.06 22.36 24.82
C LEU A 171 36.48 22.60 23.37
N ASN A 172 35.57 22.42 22.40
CA ASN A 172 35.84 22.74 21.00
C ASN A 172 36.06 24.25 20.81
N ARG A 173 35.29 25.11 21.50
CA ARG A 173 35.46 26.57 21.44
C ARG A 173 36.74 27.05 22.15
N LEU A 174 37.20 26.35 23.19
CA LEU A 174 38.53 26.57 23.79
C LEU A 174 39.64 26.12 22.85
N GLN A 175 39.48 24.97 22.19
CA GLN A 175 40.46 24.46 21.23
C GLN A 175 40.54 25.37 19.99
N GLU A 176 39.40 25.88 19.51
CA GLU A 176 39.31 26.87 18.43
C GLU A 176 39.91 28.22 18.84
N MET A 177 39.67 28.71 20.07
CA MET A 177 40.34 29.92 20.59
C MET A 177 41.85 29.76 20.72
N VAL A 178 42.33 28.59 21.17
CA VAL A 178 43.76 28.29 21.31
C VAL A 178 44.41 28.13 19.93
N GLU A 179 43.73 27.49 18.99
CA GLU A 179 44.18 27.42 17.60
C GLU A 179 44.13 28.78 16.90
N GLU A 180 43.14 29.63 17.17
CA GLU A 180 43.07 31.02 16.72
C GLU A 180 44.20 31.86 17.30
N GLU A 181 44.49 31.77 18.60
CA GLU A 181 45.63 32.45 19.23
C GLU A 181 46.96 31.97 18.63
N ARG A 182 47.10 30.65 18.37
CA ARG A 182 48.29 30.06 17.74
C ARG A 182 48.43 30.47 16.27
N THR A 183 47.35 30.49 15.51
CA THR A 183 47.34 30.93 14.10
C THR A 183 47.45 32.45 13.98
N LYS A 184 47.02 33.22 14.98
CA LYS A 184 47.23 34.67 15.07
C LYS A 184 48.66 35.01 15.47
N ALA A 185 49.30 34.21 16.32
CA ALA A 185 50.73 34.31 16.61
C ALA A 185 51.59 33.89 15.40
N ALA A 186 51.25 32.77 14.74
CA ALA A 186 51.89 32.34 13.50
C ALA A 186 51.60 33.31 12.34
N GLY A 187 50.41 33.92 12.33
CA GLY A 187 49.98 34.95 11.38
C GLY A 187 50.73 36.25 11.59
N ARG A 188 50.98 36.67 12.83
CA ARG A 188 51.88 37.81 13.13
C ARG A 188 53.32 37.53 12.70
N ALA A 189 53.80 36.29 12.86
CA ALA A 189 55.12 35.88 12.37
C ALA A 189 55.20 35.79 10.84
N ARG A 190 54.10 35.42 10.18
CA ARG A 190 53.98 35.34 8.72
C ARG A 190 53.73 36.71 8.08
N VAL A 191 52.97 37.62 8.68
CA VAL A 191 52.82 39.01 8.24
C VAL A 191 54.15 39.78 8.37
N ALA A 192 54.97 39.45 9.37
CA ALA A 192 56.35 39.96 9.45
C ALA A 192 57.27 39.41 8.34
N ARG A 193 56.93 38.28 7.71
CA ARG A 193 57.63 37.69 6.55
C ARG A 193 57.04 38.17 5.20
N ASP A 194 55.72 38.17 5.05
CA ASP A 194 54.98 38.52 3.83
C ASP A 194 54.97 40.04 3.56
N ALA A 195 55.21 40.88 4.58
CA ALA A 195 55.53 42.29 4.36
C ALA A 195 56.83 42.50 3.56
N MET A 196 57.62 41.45 3.33
CA MET A 196 58.80 41.47 2.46
C MET A 196 58.57 40.86 1.07
N ASP A 197 57.38 40.30 0.78
CA ASP A 197 57.14 39.48 -0.44
C ASP A 197 55.76 39.73 -1.09
N MET A 198 55.38 41.00 -1.23
CA MET A 198 54.20 41.43 -2.00
C MET A 198 54.61 41.83 -3.43
N GLY A 199 54.93 40.84 -4.24
CA GLY A 199 55.03 40.98 -5.69
C GLY A 199 54.39 39.77 -6.35
N GLU A 200 53.28 39.99 -7.05
CA GLU A 200 52.62 39.10 -8.01
C GLU A 200 51.53 38.15 -7.48
N ILE A 201 50.28 38.53 -7.74
CA ILE A 201 49.14 37.62 -7.89
C ILE A 201 48.41 38.01 -9.17
N GLU A 202 48.29 37.09 -10.12
CA GLU A 202 47.14 37.01 -11.03
C GLU A 202 47.12 35.66 -11.79
N ILE A 203 45.93 35.31 -12.31
CA ILE A 203 45.57 34.16 -13.17
C ILE A 203 44.88 32.99 -12.45
N LYS A 204 43.55 33.08 -12.31
CA LYS A 204 42.63 31.92 -12.10
C LYS A 204 41.31 32.03 -12.88
N GLU A 205 41.25 32.86 -13.90
CA GLU A 205 40.02 33.03 -14.71
C GLU A 205 39.98 32.09 -15.92
N ALA A 206 41.15 31.70 -16.47
CA ALA A 206 41.23 30.81 -17.61
C ALA A 206 40.95 29.32 -17.27
N GLU A 207 41.26 28.87 -16.04
CA GLU A 207 40.99 27.49 -15.61
C GLU A 207 39.48 27.23 -15.40
N MET A 208 38.73 28.26 -14.99
CA MET A 208 37.30 28.13 -14.75
C MET A 208 36.49 27.97 -16.04
N ASN A 209 36.88 28.65 -17.11
CA ASN A 209 36.17 28.57 -18.38
C ASN A 209 36.40 27.22 -19.08
N ALA A 210 37.61 26.65 -18.99
CA ALA A 210 37.91 25.35 -19.60
C ALA A 210 37.10 24.19 -18.98
N LEU A 211 36.77 24.27 -17.68
CA LEU A 211 35.96 23.25 -16.99
C LEU A 211 34.48 23.33 -17.35
N ALA A 212 33.97 24.51 -17.68
CA ALA A 212 32.57 24.71 -18.04
C ALA A 212 32.22 24.12 -19.42
N ASP A 213 33.12 24.29 -20.39
CA ASP A 213 32.91 23.79 -21.76
C ASP A 213 32.93 22.25 -21.83
N LEU A 214 33.76 21.62 -20.99
CA LEU A 214 33.89 20.16 -20.93
C LEU A 214 32.63 19.49 -20.33
N ALA A 215 31.99 20.15 -19.37
CA ALA A 215 30.74 19.67 -18.75
C ALA A 215 29.52 19.77 -19.69
N LEU A 216 29.51 20.77 -20.58
CA LEU A 216 28.41 20.98 -21.53
C LEU A 216 28.43 19.94 -22.67
N ALA A 217 29.63 19.57 -23.13
CA ALA A 217 29.81 18.55 -24.17
C ALA A 217 29.36 17.14 -23.71
N ASP A 218 29.70 16.77 -22.46
CA ASP A 218 29.30 15.48 -21.88
C ASP A 218 27.78 15.34 -21.66
N PHE A 219 27.09 16.46 -21.41
CA PHE A 219 25.64 16.47 -21.26
C PHE A 219 24.92 16.28 -22.61
N ALA A 220 25.36 16.99 -23.66
CA ALA A 220 24.76 16.88 -24.98
C ALA A 220 24.94 15.49 -25.62
N ALA A 221 26.06 14.82 -25.36
CA ALA A 221 26.31 13.45 -25.82
C ALA A 221 25.36 12.41 -25.19
N ARG A 222 24.87 12.64 -23.96
CA ARG A 222 23.95 11.72 -23.26
C ARG A 222 22.50 11.87 -23.68
N GLU A 223 22.07 13.08 -24.03
CA GLU A 223 20.68 13.38 -24.40
C GLU A 223 20.37 13.15 -25.89
N GLY A 224 21.35 12.68 -26.67
CA GLY A 224 21.15 12.32 -28.09
C GLY A 224 20.83 13.50 -29.00
N ILE A 225 21.15 14.72 -28.56
CA ILE A 225 20.95 15.95 -29.32
C ILE A 225 22.20 16.15 -30.18
N ALA A 226 22.03 16.12 -31.51
CA ALA A 226 23.10 16.57 -32.41
C ALA A 226 23.27 18.08 -32.21
N LEU A 227 24.29 18.48 -31.46
CA LEU A 227 24.78 19.85 -31.51
C LEU A 227 25.40 20.04 -32.88
N GLU A 228 24.83 20.94 -33.68
CA GLU A 228 25.57 21.47 -34.83
C GLU A 228 26.86 22.10 -34.30
N PRO A 229 28.02 21.80 -34.91
CA PRO A 229 29.28 22.36 -34.44
C PRO A 229 29.20 23.88 -34.60
N ALA A 230 29.24 24.59 -33.46
CA ALA A 230 29.69 25.96 -33.44
C ALA A 230 31.09 25.97 -34.08
N GLU A 231 31.24 26.84 -35.07
CA GLU A 231 32.38 26.98 -35.96
C GLU A 231 33.70 26.70 -35.25
N THR A 232 34.41 25.70 -35.76
CA THR A 232 35.85 25.55 -35.57
C THR A 232 36.54 26.83 -36.04
N ALA A 233 36.85 27.73 -35.11
CA ALA A 233 37.96 28.65 -35.28
C ALA A 233 39.24 27.82 -35.26
N ALA A 234 39.70 27.44 -36.46
CA ALA A 234 40.95 26.74 -36.66
C ALA A 234 42.11 27.53 -36.03
N PRO A 235 43.10 26.86 -35.43
CA PRO A 235 44.30 27.53 -34.94
C PRO A 235 45.08 28.02 -36.15
N ALA A 236 45.31 29.33 -36.23
CA ALA A 236 46.18 29.91 -37.25
C ALA A 236 47.60 29.36 -37.08
N ALA A 237 48.04 28.61 -38.10
CA ALA A 237 49.34 28.01 -38.19
C ALA A 237 50.45 29.08 -38.14
N VAL A 238 51.40 28.86 -37.24
CA VAL A 238 52.69 29.56 -37.24
C VAL A 238 53.45 29.15 -38.50
N SER A 239 53.55 30.07 -39.46
CA SER A 239 54.55 30.02 -40.53
C SER A 239 55.49 31.20 -40.32
N ARG A 240 56.70 30.91 -39.85
CA ARG A 240 57.84 31.83 -39.94
C ARG A 240 58.33 31.79 -41.38
N SER A 241 58.54 32.96 -41.99
CA SER A 241 59.76 33.27 -42.78
C SER A 241 59.58 34.56 -43.60
N MET A 242 60.37 35.57 -43.23
CA MET A 242 61.13 36.48 -44.11
C MET A 242 60.37 37.45 -45.04
N GLY A 243 60.69 38.75 -44.93
CA GLY A 243 60.57 39.69 -46.05
C GLY A 243 60.17 41.11 -45.67
N SER A 244 61.15 41.97 -45.51
CA SER A 244 61.01 43.43 -45.37
C SER A 244 60.66 44.14 -46.68
N LYS A 245 59.63 45.01 -46.66
CA LYS A 245 59.25 46.13 -47.60
C LYS A 245 58.92 45.75 -49.07
N PRO A 246 58.00 46.45 -49.77
CA PRO A 246 57.98 47.92 -50.05
C PRO A 246 56.56 48.56 -49.96
N LEU A 247 56.34 49.85 -49.64
CA LEU A 247 56.28 51.08 -50.46
C LEU A 247 55.73 51.00 -51.90
N THR A 248 54.63 51.76 -52.14
CA THR A 248 54.24 52.53 -53.37
C THR A 248 53.94 51.71 -54.63
N ASP A 249 53.03 52.03 -55.56
CA ASP A 249 52.00 53.06 -55.82
C ASP A 249 51.23 52.55 -57.07
N SER A 250 50.14 53.22 -57.50
CA SER A 250 49.70 53.43 -58.91
C SER A 250 49.67 52.24 -59.90
N GLU A 251 48.57 51.83 -60.54
CA GLU A 251 47.85 52.46 -61.69
C GLU A 251 47.54 51.28 -62.64
N GLN A 252 46.28 51.04 -63.01
CA GLN A 252 45.70 51.34 -64.34
C GLN A 252 46.48 50.79 -65.55
N GLY A 253 45.83 49.91 -66.32
CA GLY A 253 46.27 49.46 -67.64
C GLY A 253 45.76 48.08 -68.00
#